data_AF-A0A937QU86-F1
#
_entry.id   AF-A0A937QU86-F1
#
_cell.length_a   1.000
_cell.length_b   1.000
_cell.length_c   1.000
_cell.angle_alpha   90.00
_cell.angle_beta   90.00
_cell.angle_gamma   90.00
#
_symmetry.space_group_name_H-M   'P 1'
#
loop_
_entity.id
_entity.type
_entity.pdbx_description
1 polymer ?
#
loop_
_entity_poly.entity_id
_entity_poly.type
_entity_poly.pdbx_seq_one_letter_code
_entity_poly.pdbx_strand_id
1 'polypeptide(L)'
;MTHWIIKQSHPGDSTNEIIISSSEVKVSRDISTIYDAVSWFEKNALPKFNKGIRRKKLRKSVALKDILNIHNDDGIRDLAQLRRMVEDIKTGSHIFPRGIPNIKLVKTKDEQPLLFDGHHSMLAYMAAGMAYMEELPYMIIFDKAKGYVEDKDIVVFYGKHAEDIEDYDWKEKAINWQAAKERQVCKRVQKNMGQLFCAIKKRMDFA
;
A
#
# COMPACT_ATOMS: atom_id res chain seq x y z
N MET A 1 -18.98 0.36 17.72
CA MET A 1 -19.14 0.79 16.32
C MET A 1 -17.75 1.00 15.76
N THR A 2 -17.40 0.32 14.67
CA THR A 2 -16.05 0.30 14.11
C THR A 2 -15.85 1.52 13.20
N HIS A 3 -14.70 2.18 13.33
CA HIS A 3 -14.34 3.35 12.53
C HIS A 3 -12.93 3.13 11.98
N TRP A 4 -12.75 3.31 10.68
CA TRP A 4 -11.43 3.31 10.06
C TRP A 4 -10.90 4.73 9.92
N ILE A 5 -9.61 4.90 10.17
CA ILE A 5 -8.88 6.12 9.87
C ILE A 5 -8.10 5.89 8.58
N ILE A 6 -8.33 6.77 7.61
CA ILE A 6 -7.55 6.86 6.39
C ILE A 6 -6.62 8.06 6.54
N LYS A 7 -5.31 7.82 6.52
CA LYS A 7 -4.31 8.88 6.49
C LYS A 7 -3.68 8.94 5.12
N GLN A 8 -3.59 10.13 4.56
CA GLN A 8 -2.69 10.38 3.45
C GLN A 8 -1.46 11.09 3.98
N SER A 9 -0.33 10.75 3.39
CA SER A 9 0.97 11.32 3.71
C SER A 9 1.64 11.77 2.42
N HIS A 10 2.29 12.92 2.49
CA HIS A 10 3.15 13.45 1.45
C HIS A 10 4.50 13.85 2.05
N PRO A 11 5.60 13.77 1.28
CA PRO A 11 6.87 14.35 1.70
C PRO A 11 6.68 15.83 2.03
N GLY A 12 7.28 16.28 3.14
CA GLY A 12 7.37 17.70 3.48
C GLY A 12 8.58 18.37 2.82
N ASP A 13 8.83 19.63 3.19
CA ASP A 13 9.94 20.41 2.62
C ASP A 13 11.32 19.96 3.13
N SER A 14 11.35 19.07 4.13
CA SER A 14 12.58 18.53 4.72
C SER A 14 12.53 17.01 4.76
N THR A 15 13.70 16.36 4.75
CA THR A 15 13.86 14.90 4.64
C THR A 15 13.26 14.10 5.80
N ASN A 16 12.89 14.75 6.90
CA ASN A 16 12.27 14.11 8.06
C ASN A 16 10.89 14.68 8.41
N GLU A 17 10.27 15.41 7.49
CA GLU A 17 8.93 15.94 7.65
C GLU A 17 7.98 15.30 6.66
N ILE A 18 6.77 14.98 7.13
CA ILE A 18 5.65 14.60 6.28
C ILE A 18 4.46 15.51 6.55
N ILE A 19 3.71 15.75 5.48
CA ILE A 19 2.42 16.43 5.51
C ILE A 19 1.36 15.34 5.59
N ILE A 20 0.57 15.36 6.67
CA ILE A 20 -0.46 14.36 6.94
C ILE A 20 -1.82 15.01 6.97
N SER A 21 -2.77 14.32 6.39
CA SER A 21 -4.19 14.61 6.47
C SER A 21 -4.93 13.30 6.75
N SER A 22 -6.06 13.39 7.45
CA SER A 22 -6.75 12.21 7.95
C SER A 22 -8.25 12.36 7.76
N SER A 23 -8.91 11.25 7.47
CA SER A 23 -10.35 11.16 7.40
C SER A 23 -10.81 9.94 8.18
N GLU A 24 -11.94 10.09 8.85
CA GLU A 24 -12.58 9.03 9.59
C GLU A 24 -13.76 8.50 8.78
N VAL A 25 -13.78 7.18 8.59
CA VAL A 25 -14.81 6.48 7.85
C VAL A 25 -15.52 5.53 8.82
N LYS A 26 -16.83 5.73 8.97
CA LYS A 26 -17.65 4.86 9.79
C LYS A 26 -17.97 3.58 9.03
N VAL A 27 -17.66 2.42 9.63
CA VAL A 27 -18.03 1.12 9.06
C VAL A 27 -19.56 0.98 9.12
N SER A 28 -20.13 0.57 8.00
CA SER A 28 -21.58 0.42 7.82
C SER A 28 -21.85 -0.75 6.88
N ARG A 29 -23.13 -0.99 6.58
CA ARG A 29 -23.49 -2.01 5.58
C ARG A 29 -22.91 -1.71 4.19
N ASP A 30 -22.84 -0.42 3.82
CA ASP A 30 -22.35 0.02 2.51
C ASP A 30 -20.83 0.24 2.49
N ILE A 31 -20.20 0.29 3.67
CA ILE A 31 -18.76 0.43 3.86
C ILE A 31 -18.31 -0.69 4.78
N SER A 32 -18.22 -1.88 4.20
CA SER A 32 -17.98 -3.12 4.95
C SER A 32 -16.55 -3.63 4.80
N THR A 33 -15.84 -3.18 3.75
CA THR A 33 -14.46 -3.55 3.44
C THR A 33 -13.53 -2.35 3.33
N ILE A 34 -12.22 -2.59 3.43
CA ILE A 34 -11.21 -1.55 3.25
C ILE A 34 -11.27 -0.95 1.84
N TYR A 35 -11.61 -1.74 0.83
CA TYR A 35 -11.84 -1.22 -0.53
C TYR A 35 -13.05 -0.27 -0.58
N ASP A 36 -14.14 -0.59 0.12
CA ASP A 36 -15.29 0.33 0.22
C ASP A 36 -14.88 1.64 0.90
N ALA A 37 -14.03 1.56 1.93
CA ALA A 37 -13.54 2.74 2.64
C ALA A 37 -12.69 3.65 1.76
N VAL A 38 -11.79 3.06 0.95
CA VAL A 38 -10.98 3.79 -0.04
C VAL A 38 -11.88 4.41 -1.11
N SER A 39 -12.83 3.65 -1.66
CA SER A 39 -13.79 4.13 -2.66
C SER A 39 -14.66 5.26 -2.12
N TRP A 40 -15.14 5.14 -0.88
CA TRP A 40 -15.88 6.20 -0.20
C TRP A 40 -15.01 7.45 -0.03
N PHE A 41 -13.75 7.28 0.38
CA PHE A 41 -12.82 8.38 0.58
C PHE A 41 -12.57 9.14 -0.72
N GLU A 42 -12.30 8.43 -1.83
CA GLU A 42 -12.09 9.00 -3.16
C GLU A 42 -13.28 9.86 -3.60
N LYS A 43 -14.51 9.39 -3.35
CA LYS A 43 -15.73 10.08 -3.77
C LYS A 43 -16.12 11.25 -2.86
N ASN A 44 -15.92 11.12 -1.55
CA ASN A 44 -16.55 12.00 -0.56
C ASN A 44 -15.57 12.92 0.21
N ALA A 45 -14.36 12.43 0.48
CA ALA A 45 -13.39 13.10 1.33
C ALA A 45 -12.30 13.81 0.52
N LEU A 46 -11.86 13.22 -0.59
CA LEU A 46 -10.83 13.78 -1.47
C LEU A 46 -11.18 15.20 -2.02
N PRO A 47 -12.43 15.50 -2.43
CA PRO A 47 -12.76 16.86 -2.90
C PRO A 47 -12.73 17.91 -1.78
N LYS A 48 -12.81 17.49 -0.52
CA LYS A 48 -12.86 18.36 0.67
C LYS A 48 -11.50 18.44 1.38
N PHE A 49 -10.45 17.94 0.72
CA PHE A 49 -9.18 17.60 1.32
C PHE A 49 -8.26 18.80 1.49
N ASN A 50 -8.68 19.75 2.33
CA ASN A 50 -7.87 20.88 2.79
C ASN A 50 -8.04 21.16 4.29
N LYS A 51 -8.90 20.39 4.99
CA LYS A 51 -9.15 20.56 6.42
C LYS A 51 -8.30 19.57 7.23
N GLY A 52 -7.55 20.08 8.21
CA GLY A 52 -6.80 19.24 9.14
C GLY A 52 -5.45 18.75 8.62
N ILE A 53 -4.87 19.41 7.63
CA ILE A 53 -3.47 19.20 7.23
C ILE A 53 -2.55 19.52 8.41
N ARG A 54 -1.65 18.60 8.74
CA ARG A 54 -0.66 18.74 9.81
C ARG A 54 0.70 18.37 9.28
N ARG A 55 1.69 19.22 9.54
CA ARG A 55 3.10 18.86 9.38
C ARG A 55 3.54 18.05 10.59
N LYS A 56 4.25 16.97 10.34
CA LYS A 56 4.77 16.08 11.38
C LYS A 56 6.23 15.77 11.11
N LYS A 57 7.09 16.13 12.05
CA LYS A 57 8.46 15.60 12.09
C LYS A 57 8.43 14.13 12.49
N LEU A 58 9.14 13.31 11.74
CA LEU A 58 9.28 11.89 11.98
C LEU A 58 10.41 11.64 12.98
N ARG A 59 10.10 10.82 13.98
CA ARG A 59 11.08 10.33 14.95
C ARG A 59 11.70 9.00 14.51
N LYS A 60 11.02 8.28 13.63
CA LYS A 60 11.42 6.98 13.11
C LYS A 60 10.95 6.86 11.67
N SER A 61 11.89 6.49 10.81
CA SER A 61 11.68 6.20 9.40
C SER A 61 11.21 4.76 9.23
N VAL A 62 10.40 4.52 8.21
CA VAL A 62 9.95 3.16 7.85
C VAL A 62 10.64 2.80 6.53
N ALA A 63 11.54 1.82 6.57
CA ALA A 63 12.27 1.41 5.37
C ALA A 63 11.32 0.68 4.40
N LEU A 64 11.34 1.07 3.12
CA LEU A 64 10.49 0.48 2.09
C LEU A 64 10.71 -1.02 1.96
N LYS A 65 11.96 -1.47 2.08
CA LYS A 65 12.33 -2.88 2.02
C LYS A 65 11.62 -3.77 3.05
N ASP A 66 11.20 -3.19 4.19
CA ASP A 66 10.62 -3.94 5.31
C ASP A 66 9.08 -3.99 5.24
N ILE A 67 8.46 -3.29 4.29
CA ILE A 67 7.00 -3.28 4.09
C ILE A 67 6.55 -4.67 3.63
N LEU A 68 5.56 -5.25 4.31
CA LEU A 68 4.95 -6.51 3.90
C LEU A 68 4.23 -6.32 2.57
N ASN A 69 4.18 -7.37 1.76
CA ASN A 69 3.51 -7.33 0.46
C ASN A 69 2.66 -8.60 0.28
N ILE A 70 1.70 -8.55 -0.65
CA ILE A 70 0.78 -9.67 -0.92
C ILE A 70 1.04 -10.36 -2.27
N HIS A 71 2.11 -10.00 -2.99
CA HIS A 71 2.38 -10.50 -4.33
C HIS A 71 3.75 -11.16 -4.43
N ASN A 72 3.80 -12.30 -5.09
CA ASN A 72 5.08 -12.80 -5.58
C ASN A 72 5.49 -12.04 -6.86
N ASP A 73 6.73 -12.22 -7.29
CA ASP A 73 7.27 -11.53 -8.46
C ASP A 73 6.53 -11.87 -9.75
N ASP A 74 6.00 -13.09 -9.89
CA ASP A 74 5.15 -13.51 -11.00
C ASP A 74 3.82 -12.73 -11.08
N GLY A 75 3.39 -12.09 -9.98
CA GLY A 75 2.27 -11.14 -9.94
C GLY A 75 2.61 -9.75 -10.48
N ILE A 76 3.90 -9.43 -10.70
CA ILE A 76 4.38 -8.17 -11.26
C ILE A 76 4.79 -8.41 -12.73
N ARG A 77 3.90 -8.02 -13.65
CA ARG A 77 4.06 -8.36 -15.08
C ARG A 77 4.45 -7.18 -15.95
N ASP A 78 3.94 -5.99 -15.69
CA ASP A 78 4.17 -4.83 -16.57
C ASP A 78 5.48 -4.12 -16.24
N LEU A 79 6.59 -4.80 -16.57
CA LEU A 79 7.93 -4.26 -16.38
C LEU A 79 8.19 -3.02 -17.25
N ALA A 80 7.50 -2.88 -18.39
CA ALA A 80 7.60 -1.71 -19.25
C ALA A 80 6.97 -0.48 -18.58
N GLN A 81 5.78 -0.64 -17.97
CA GLN A 81 5.17 0.40 -17.14
C GLN A 81 6.08 0.74 -15.95
N LEU A 82 6.65 -0.27 -15.29
CA LEU A 82 7.57 -0.03 -14.17
C LEU A 82 8.79 0.81 -14.60
N ARG A 83 9.41 0.54 -15.76
CA ARG A 83 10.51 1.37 -16.29
C ARG A 83 10.08 2.82 -16.52
N ARG A 84 8.94 3.04 -17.19
CA ARG A 84 8.40 4.39 -17.41
C ARG A 84 8.16 5.13 -16.09
N MET A 85 7.57 4.46 -15.11
CA MET A 85 7.34 5.03 -13.78
C MET A 85 8.65 5.43 -13.09
N VAL A 86 9.72 4.64 -13.24
CA VAL A 86 11.05 4.99 -12.69
C VAL A 86 11.60 6.26 -13.34
N GLU A 87 11.49 6.38 -14.67
CA GLU A 87 11.92 7.57 -15.41
C GLU A 87 11.12 8.81 -14.99
N ASP A 88 9.79 8.69 -14.90
CA ASP A 88 8.90 9.77 -14.44
C ASP A 88 9.30 10.24 -13.02
N ILE A 89 9.56 9.30 -12.10
CA ILE A 89 9.97 9.64 -10.73
C ILE A 89 11.34 10.35 -10.72
N LYS A 90 12.31 9.86 -11.51
CA LYS A 90 13.64 10.47 -11.59
C LYS A 90 13.61 11.90 -12.15
N THR A 91 12.60 12.23 -12.97
CA THR A 91 12.39 13.60 -13.47
C THR A 91 11.57 14.48 -12.52
N GLY A 92 11.23 13.98 -11.33
CA GLY A 92 10.52 14.71 -10.27
C GLY A 92 9.00 14.51 -10.24
N SER A 93 8.46 13.61 -11.05
CA SER A 93 7.01 13.35 -11.08
C SER A 93 6.61 12.31 -10.05
N HIS A 94 5.68 12.68 -9.15
CA HIS A 94 5.05 11.72 -8.25
C HIS A 94 3.82 11.07 -8.88
N ILE A 95 3.49 9.85 -8.42
CA ILE A 95 2.45 9.02 -9.03
C ILE A 95 1.13 9.20 -8.28
N PHE A 96 0.25 10.04 -8.84
CA PHE A 96 -1.06 10.38 -8.28
C PHE A 96 -2.23 10.05 -9.22
N PRO A 97 -2.63 8.77 -9.37
CA PRO A 97 -3.83 8.42 -10.11
C PRO A 97 -5.03 9.12 -9.45
N ARG A 98 -5.74 9.94 -10.24
CA ARG A 98 -6.93 10.70 -9.78
C ARG A 98 -6.65 11.61 -8.57
N GLY A 99 -5.41 12.08 -8.39
CA GLY A 99 -5.05 13.02 -7.33
C GLY A 99 -4.86 12.41 -5.95
N ILE A 100 -4.81 11.07 -5.83
CA ILE A 100 -4.46 10.38 -4.58
C ILE A 100 -3.17 9.59 -4.70
N PRO A 101 -2.44 9.36 -3.59
CA PRO A 101 -1.30 8.46 -3.59
C PRO A 101 -1.71 7.06 -4.10
N ASN A 102 -0.96 6.53 -5.07
CA ASN A 102 -1.26 5.19 -5.60
C ASN A 102 -0.96 4.08 -4.58
N ILE A 103 0.01 4.32 -3.69
CA ILE A 103 0.46 3.38 -2.68
C ILE A 103 -0.53 3.35 -1.53
N LYS A 104 -1.18 2.21 -1.31
CA LYS A 104 -2.18 2.02 -0.26
C LYS A 104 -1.76 0.88 0.67
N LEU A 105 -1.72 1.22 1.95
CA LEU A 105 -1.20 0.39 3.02
C LEU A 105 -2.25 0.17 4.09
N VAL A 106 -2.15 -0.93 4.82
CA VAL A 106 -2.79 -1.08 6.13
C VAL A 106 -1.75 -1.23 7.22
N LYS A 107 -2.07 -0.80 8.44
CA LYS A 107 -1.23 -1.12 9.62
C LYS A 107 -1.71 -2.45 10.20
N THR A 108 -0.85 -3.45 10.23
CA THR A 108 -1.14 -4.76 10.85
C THR A 108 -1.04 -4.69 12.38
N LYS A 109 -1.53 -5.73 13.06
CA LYS A 109 -1.46 -5.87 14.53
C LYS A 109 -0.03 -5.80 15.08
N ASP A 110 0.95 -6.28 14.32
CA ASP A 110 2.38 -6.23 14.66
C ASP A 110 3.01 -4.85 14.37
N GLU A 111 2.19 -3.83 14.15
CA GLU A 111 2.55 -2.48 13.73
C GLU A 111 3.30 -2.39 12.39
N GLN A 112 3.40 -3.49 11.64
CA GLN A 112 4.02 -3.52 10.32
C GLN A 112 3.07 -3.01 9.24
N PRO A 113 3.52 -2.16 8.32
CA PRO A 113 2.72 -1.79 7.15
C PRO A 113 2.65 -2.96 6.16
N LEU A 114 1.45 -3.19 5.62
CA LEU A 114 1.18 -4.13 4.55
C LEU A 114 0.70 -3.38 3.30
N LEU A 115 1.42 -3.56 2.20
CA LEU A 115 1.05 -3.04 0.88
C LEU A 115 0.01 -3.95 0.25
N PHE A 116 -1.18 -3.40 0.00
CA PHE A 116 -2.26 -4.11 -0.67
C PHE A 116 -2.60 -3.55 -2.06
N ASP A 117 -2.15 -2.32 -2.36
CA ASP A 117 -2.29 -1.70 -3.67
C ASP A 117 -1.14 -0.71 -3.95
N GLY A 118 -0.78 -0.55 -5.23
CA GLY A 118 0.32 0.34 -5.66
C GLY A 118 1.70 -0.32 -5.68
N HIS A 119 1.79 -1.65 -5.84
CA HIS A 119 3.06 -2.38 -5.89
C HIS A 119 4.02 -1.89 -6.98
N HIS A 120 3.53 -1.62 -8.19
CA HIS A 120 4.36 -1.04 -9.26
C HIS A 120 4.91 0.35 -8.87
N SER A 121 4.10 1.19 -8.20
CA SER A 121 4.57 2.50 -7.71
C SER A 121 5.64 2.36 -6.64
N MET A 122 5.44 1.46 -5.68
CA MET A 122 6.44 1.21 -4.63
C MET A 122 7.76 0.72 -5.22
N LEU A 123 7.71 -0.26 -6.14
CA LEU A 123 8.90 -0.76 -6.84
C LEU A 123 9.58 0.33 -7.66
N ALA A 124 8.80 1.22 -8.30
CA ALA A 124 9.35 2.32 -9.09
C ALA A 124 10.10 3.32 -8.21
N TYR A 125 9.54 3.70 -7.06
CA TYR A 125 10.22 4.57 -6.09
C TYR A 125 11.50 3.94 -5.55
N MET A 126 11.47 2.64 -5.22
CA MET A 126 12.67 1.91 -4.79
C MET A 126 13.74 1.88 -5.90
N ALA A 127 13.35 1.65 -7.16
CA ALA A 127 14.27 1.68 -8.31
C ALA A 127 14.80 3.09 -8.63
N ALA A 128 14.04 4.13 -8.28
CA ALA A 128 14.48 5.52 -8.39
C ALA A 128 15.44 5.95 -7.26
N GLY A 129 15.68 5.09 -6.27
CA GLY A 129 16.66 5.31 -5.20
C GLY A 129 16.06 5.67 -3.84
N MET A 130 14.73 5.73 -3.70
CA MET A 130 14.08 5.98 -2.42
C MET A 130 14.17 4.74 -1.51
N ALA A 131 14.40 4.98 -0.22
CA ALA A 131 14.63 3.93 0.76
C ALA A 131 13.59 3.90 1.88
N TYR A 132 12.86 5.00 2.10
CA TYR A 132 11.95 5.19 3.23
C TYR A 132 10.58 5.75 2.83
N MET A 133 9.54 5.41 3.61
CA MET A 133 8.15 5.82 3.34
C MET A 133 7.94 7.33 3.30
N GLU A 134 8.70 8.10 4.08
CA GLU A 134 8.57 9.55 4.12
C GLU A 134 8.99 10.28 2.84
N GLU A 135 9.71 9.58 1.96
CA GLU A 135 10.18 10.12 0.68
C GLU A 135 9.12 10.06 -0.42
N LEU A 136 7.99 9.38 -0.17
CA LEU A 136 6.93 9.18 -1.16
C LEU A 136 5.53 9.48 -0.60
N PRO A 137 4.58 9.84 -1.49
CA PRO A 137 3.18 9.91 -1.14
C PRO A 137 2.60 8.51 -0.91
N TYR A 138 1.82 8.35 0.16
CA TYR A 138 1.12 7.09 0.45
C TYR A 138 -0.19 7.32 1.22
N MET A 139 -1.07 6.32 1.17
CA MET A 139 -2.26 6.21 2.01
C MET A 139 -2.10 5.04 2.98
N ILE A 140 -2.43 5.23 4.25
CA ILE A 140 -2.46 4.15 5.24
C ILE A 140 -3.79 4.12 5.99
N ILE A 141 -4.37 2.91 6.10
CA ILE A 141 -5.66 2.66 6.76
C ILE A 141 -5.45 1.83 8.04
N PHE A 142 -6.20 2.16 9.09
CA PHE A 142 -6.22 1.39 10.34
C PHE A 142 -7.52 1.62 11.13
N ASP A 143 -7.89 0.70 12.01
CA ASP A 143 -9.01 0.88 12.93
C ASP A 143 -8.70 1.95 13.99
N LYS A 144 -9.63 2.90 14.19
CA LYS A 144 -9.48 4.01 15.13
C LYS A 144 -9.27 3.57 16.57
N ALA A 145 -10.00 2.55 17.02
CA ALA A 145 -9.96 2.07 18.39
C ALA A 145 -8.73 1.18 18.64
N LYS A 146 -8.34 0.35 17.66
CA LYS A 146 -7.25 -0.63 17.81
C LYS A 146 -5.90 -0.09 17.37
N GLY A 147 -5.88 0.87 16.44
CA GLY A 147 -4.65 1.39 15.83
C GLY A 147 -4.06 0.48 14.74
N TYR A 148 -4.74 -0.61 14.38
CA TYR A 148 -4.37 -1.58 13.34
C TYR A 148 -5.60 -2.18 12.68
N VAL A 149 -5.41 -2.93 11.60
CA VAL A 149 -6.43 -3.72 10.90
C VAL A 149 -6.32 -5.17 11.35
N GLU A 150 -7.47 -5.79 11.64
CA GLU A 150 -7.55 -7.21 12.02
C GLU A 150 -7.30 -8.12 10.83
N ASP A 151 -6.82 -9.34 11.09
CA ASP A 151 -6.49 -10.30 10.02
C ASP A 151 -7.70 -10.61 9.11
N LYS A 152 -8.91 -10.70 9.69
CA LYS A 152 -10.16 -10.86 8.94
C LYS A 152 -10.46 -9.73 7.94
N ASP A 153 -9.95 -8.53 8.18
CA ASP A 153 -10.14 -7.38 7.29
C ASP A 153 -9.00 -7.31 6.25
N ILE A 154 -7.88 -8.01 6.50
CA ILE A 154 -6.74 -8.18 5.58
C ILE A 154 -7.05 -9.25 4.52
N VAL A 155 -7.70 -10.35 4.88
CA VAL A 155 -8.00 -11.44 3.93
C VAL A 155 -8.88 -10.98 2.76
N VAL A 156 -9.60 -9.86 2.90
CA VAL A 156 -10.35 -9.21 1.82
C VAL A 156 -9.47 -8.89 0.60
N PHE A 157 -8.15 -8.67 0.78
CA PHE A 157 -7.23 -8.43 -0.34
C PHE A 157 -7.01 -9.64 -1.26
N TYR A 158 -7.51 -10.82 -0.86
CA TYR A 158 -7.55 -12.02 -1.68
C TYR A 158 -8.89 -12.21 -2.40
N GLY A 159 -9.80 -11.23 -2.27
CA GLY A 159 -11.11 -11.17 -2.93
C GLY A 159 -11.98 -12.40 -2.62
N LYS A 160 -12.51 -13.05 -3.67
CA LYS A 160 -13.36 -14.24 -3.52
C LYS A 160 -12.69 -15.42 -2.80
N HIS A 161 -11.37 -15.42 -2.70
CA HIS A 161 -10.60 -16.47 -2.02
C HIS A 161 -10.43 -16.19 -0.52
N ALA A 162 -10.93 -15.07 -0.02
CA ALA A 162 -10.84 -14.71 1.40
C ALA A 162 -11.46 -15.78 2.30
N GLU A 163 -12.54 -16.44 1.84
CA GLU A 163 -13.22 -17.52 2.57
C GLU A 163 -12.36 -18.78 2.72
N ASP A 164 -11.39 -18.99 1.82
CA ASP A 164 -10.49 -20.16 1.81
C ASP A 164 -9.18 -19.90 2.57
N ILE A 165 -9.00 -18.70 3.12
CA ILE A 165 -7.82 -18.32 3.89
C ILE A 165 -8.21 -18.30 5.36
N GLU A 166 -7.80 -19.33 6.10
CA GLU A 166 -7.96 -19.35 7.55
C GLU A 166 -7.30 -18.11 8.18
N ASP A 167 -7.88 -17.60 9.29
CA ASP A 167 -7.67 -16.26 9.86
C ASP A 167 -6.20 -15.85 10.17
N TYR A 168 -5.22 -16.71 9.98
CA TYR A 168 -3.79 -16.44 10.22
C TYR A 168 -2.87 -16.86 9.07
N ASP A 169 -3.38 -17.62 8.11
CA ASP A 169 -2.58 -18.20 7.03
C ASP A 169 -2.23 -17.17 5.96
N TRP A 170 -2.91 -16.02 5.94
CA TRP A 170 -2.69 -14.98 4.94
C TRP A 170 -1.23 -14.52 4.86
N LYS A 171 -0.45 -14.62 5.96
CA LYS A 171 0.98 -14.26 5.98
C LYS A 171 1.85 -15.21 5.15
N GLU A 172 1.40 -16.43 4.92
CA GLU A 172 2.08 -17.45 4.12
C GLU A 172 1.52 -17.56 2.70
N LYS A 173 0.50 -16.75 2.36
CA LYS A 173 -0.12 -16.71 1.03
C LYS A 173 0.28 -15.45 0.26
N ALA A 174 0.30 -15.57 -1.06
CA ALA A 174 0.36 -14.46 -2.00
C ALA A 174 -0.81 -14.58 -2.98
N ILE A 175 -1.26 -13.44 -3.51
CA ILE A 175 -2.29 -13.36 -4.53
C ILE A 175 -1.64 -12.98 -5.86
N ASN A 176 -1.95 -13.69 -6.93
CA ASN A 176 -1.60 -13.38 -8.30
C ASN A 176 -2.88 -13.24 -9.11
N TRP A 177 -3.37 -12.00 -9.27
CA TRP A 177 -4.59 -11.71 -10.01
C TRP A 177 -4.54 -12.10 -11.48
N GLN A 178 -3.34 -12.32 -12.04
CA GLN A 178 -3.13 -12.68 -13.43
C GLN A 178 -3.16 -14.21 -13.67
N ALA A 179 -3.05 -15.02 -12.61
CA ALA A 179 -3.17 -16.47 -12.73
C ALA A 179 -4.63 -16.89 -12.99
N ALA A 180 -4.81 -18.10 -13.50
CA ALA A 180 -6.12 -18.72 -13.61
C ALA A 180 -6.81 -18.75 -12.23
N LYS A 181 -8.15 -18.62 -12.22
CA LYS A 181 -8.95 -18.38 -11.00
C LYS A 181 -8.56 -19.29 -9.84
N GLU A 182 -8.44 -20.58 -10.08
CA GLU A 182 -8.08 -21.65 -9.14
C GLU A 182 -6.63 -21.65 -8.67
N ARG A 183 -5.77 -20.81 -9.28
CA ARG A 183 -4.34 -20.66 -8.97
C ARG A 183 -3.95 -19.24 -8.57
N GLN A 184 -4.92 -18.36 -8.34
CA GLN A 184 -4.64 -16.98 -7.95
C GLN A 184 -4.01 -16.91 -6.55
N VAL A 185 -4.42 -17.76 -5.60
CA VAL A 185 -3.76 -17.85 -4.30
C VAL A 185 -2.64 -18.89 -4.37
N CYS A 186 -1.43 -18.50 -4.00
CA CYS A 186 -0.26 -19.37 -3.98
C CYS A 186 0.56 -19.18 -2.69
N LYS A 187 1.58 -20.02 -2.50
CA LYS A 187 2.50 -19.87 -1.38
C LYS A 187 3.33 -18.60 -1.54
N ARG A 188 3.48 -17.82 -0.46
CA ARG A 188 4.32 -16.63 -0.46
C ARG A 188 5.80 -17.01 -0.56
N VAL A 189 6.49 -16.41 -1.52
CA VAL A 189 7.94 -16.53 -1.73
C VAL A 189 8.64 -15.25 -1.28
N GLN A 190 8.18 -14.08 -1.75
CA GLN A 190 8.72 -12.79 -1.33
C GLN A 190 7.88 -12.21 -0.18
N LYS A 191 8.47 -12.15 1.02
CA LYS A 191 7.79 -11.77 2.27
C LYS A 191 7.60 -10.26 2.44
N ASN A 192 8.46 -9.47 1.82
CA ASN A 192 8.47 -8.02 1.91
C ASN A 192 8.89 -7.38 0.58
N MET A 193 8.71 -6.06 0.49
CA MET A 193 9.05 -5.30 -0.71
C MET A 193 10.54 -5.35 -1.05
N GLY A 194 11.44 -5.55 -0.08
CA GLY A 194 12.87 -5.74 -0.35
C GLY A 194 13.16 -7.01 -1.14
N GLN A 195 12.58 -8.13 -0.71
CA GLN A 195 12.69 -9.41 -1.42
C GLN A 195 12.03 -9.35 -2.80
N LEU A 196 10.85 -8.72 -2.90
CA LEU A 196 10.16 -8.51 -4.17
C LEU A 196 11.00 -7.65 -5.12
N PHE A 197 11.53 -6.53 -4.63
CA PHE A 197 12.39 -5.64 -5.41
C PHE A 197 13.64 -6.35 -5.92
N CYS A 198 14.32 -7.14 -5.09
CA CYS A 198 15.47 -7.94 -5.52
C CYS A 198 15.11 -8.95 -6.62
N ALA A 199 13.94 -9.59 -6.54
CA ALA A 199 13.48 -10.52 -7.57
C ALA A 199 13.17 -9.80 -8.89
N ILE A 200 12.49 -8.64 -8.82
CA ILE A 200 12.17 -7.83 -9.99
C ILE A 200 13.41 -7.21 -10.63
N LYS A 201 14.37 -6.74 -9.83
CA LYS A 201 15.63 -6.19 -10.34
C LYS A 201 16.37 -7.18 -11.24
N LYS A 202 16.38 -8.47 -10.89
CA LYS A 202 16.98 -9.55 -11.69
C LYS A 202 16.26 -9.78 -13.03
N ARG A 203 14.98 -9.42 -13.14
CA ARG A 203 14.18 -9.56 -14.37
C ARG A 203 14.24 -8.33 -15.27
N MET A 204 14.62 -7.18 -14.71
CA MET A 204 14.57 -5.90 -15.41
C MET A 204 15.89 -5.49 -16.05
N ASP A 205 17.00 -6.17 -15.75
CA ASP A 205 18.36 -5.75 -16.13
C ASP A 205 18.52 -4.23 -15.99
N PHE A 206 18.33 -3.71 -14.78
CA PHE A 206 18.67 -2.31 -14.49
C PHE A 206 20.18 -2.14 -14.66
N ALA A 207 20.60 -1.73 -15.86
CA ALA A 207 21.88 -1.11 -16.12
C ALA A 207 21.93 0.28 -15.47
#